data_AF-A0A957I9W3-F1
#
_entry.id   AF-A0A957I9W3-F1
#
_cell.length_a   1.000
_cell.length_b   1.000
_cell.length_c   1.000
_cell.angle_alpha   90.00
_cell.angle_beta   90.00
_cell.angle_gamma   90.00
#
_symmetry.space_group_name_H-M   'P 1'
#
loop_
_entity.id
_entity.type
_entity.pdbx_description
1 polymer ?
#
loop_
_entity_poly.entity_id
_entity_poly.type
_entity_poly.pdbx_seq_one_letter_code
_entity_poly.pdbx_strand_id
1 'polypeptide(L)'
;MKPTKLHTDFATYATEWETFKTMDNTILVAIIAAGVAVAGWFVRFALKRWSAKRDRDIQYEDASKGLIQDVLRICHRRAVYTRTHAQLDHKAMFSSLNSCRIELQKIVPRIENPKAQELAVNIIGQLDTIERSQEDFNTIDQAKLSIIDSLLKLSKTANLPFALPKGLTEEVFFSIEDANKPPTT
;
A
#
# COMPACT_ATOMS: atom_id res chain seq x y z
N MET A 1 42.11 -23.19 -49.10
CA MET A 1 40.70 -22.81 -48.81
C MET A 1 39.83 -23.31 -49.96
N LYS A 2 38.86 -24.20 -49.70
CA LYS A 2 37.92 -24.73 -50.71
C LYS A 2 36.56 -24.06 -50.52
N PRO A 3 35.92 -23.51 -51.57
CA PRO A 3 34.56 -22.99 -51.48
C PRO A 3 33.55 -24.15 -51.53
N THR A 4 32.75 -24.27 -50.47
CA THR A 4 31.62 -25.21 -50.38
C THR A 4 30.42 -24.63 -51.13
N LYS A 5 29.85 -25.46 -52.02
CA LYS A 5 28.73 -25.14 -52.91
C LYS A 5 27.45 -24.93 -52.10
N LEU A 6 26.87 -23.73 -52.20
CA LEU A 6 25.57 -23.34 -51.66
C LEU A 6 24.67 -23.03 -52.87
N HIS A 7 24.24 -24.08 -53.58
CA HIS A 7 23.52 -23.88 -54.85
C HIS A 7 22.59 -25.04 -55.21
N THR A 8 21.73 -25.43 -54.29
CA THR A 8 20.56 -26.28 -54.56
C THR A 8 19.58 -26.01 -53.44
N ASP A 9 18.47 -25.30 -53.73
CA ASP A 9 17.19 -25.38 -53.01
C ASP A 9 16.18 -24.27 -53.42
N PHE A 10 16.48 -23.43 -54.41
CA PHE A 10 15.47 -22.48 -54.92
C PHE A 10 14.38 -23.13 -55.78
N ALA A 11 14.62 -24.30 -56.38
CA ALA A 11 13.65 -24.96 -57.24
C ALA A 11 12.49 -25.61 -56.47
N THR A 12 12.73 -26.02 -55.22
CA THR A 12 11.73 -26.70 -54.37
C THR A 12 10.64 -25.73 -53.90
N TYR A 13 10.99 -24.45 -53.69
CA TYR A 13 10.00 -23.44 -53.31
C TYR A 13 9.06 -23.04 -54.46
N ALA A 14 9.46 -23.19 -55.73
CA ALA A 14 8.64 -22.76 -56.87
C ALA A 14 7.39 -23.64 -57.07
N THR A 15 7.48 -24.93 -56.74
CA THR A 15 6.37 -25.89 -56.90
C THR A 15 5.30 -25.80 -55.80
N GLU A 16 5.61 -25.23 -54.63
CA GLU A 16 4.63 -25.03 -53.54
C GLU A 16 3.65 -23.87 -53.82
N TRP A 17 3.99 -22.91 -54.69
CA TRP A 17 3.11 -21.78 -55.00
C TRP A 17 2.00 -22.13 -56.01
N GLU A 18 2.16 -23.16 -56.83
CA GLU A 18 1.14 -23.54 -57.83
C GLU A 18 -0.01 -24.35 -57.21
N THR A 19 0.26 -25.17 -56.20
CA THR A 19 -0.79 -25.88 -55.45
C THR A 19 -1.69 -24.94 -54.64
N PHE A 20 -1.21 -23.73 -54.33
CA PHE A 20 -2.00 -22.70 -53.63
C PHE A 20 -3.04 -22.02 -54.54
N LYS A 21 -2.89 -22.06 -55.87
CA LYS A 21 -3.84 -21.44 -56.81
C LYS A 21 -5.10 -22.27 -57.06
N THR A 22 -5.09 -23.57 -56.76
CA THR A 22 -6.24 -24.47 -56.93
C THR A 22 -7.01 -24.71 -55.64
N MET A 23 -6.61 -24.05 -54.54
CA MET A 23 -7.34 -24.12 -53.27
C MET A 23 -8.71 -23.46 -53.42
N ASP A 24 -9.75 -24.27 -53.26
CA ASP A 24 -11.16 -23.85 -53.35
C ASP A 24 -11.44 -22.70 -52.36
N ASN A 25 -12.10 -21.64 -52.80
CA ASN A 25 -12.34 -20.42 -52.00
C ASN A 25 -13.01 -20.73 -50.64
N THR A 26 -13.74 -21.83 -50.54
CA THR A 26 -14.34 -22.37 -49.31
C THR A 26 -13.30 -22.75 -48.24
N ILE A 27 -12.16 -23.34 -48.63
CA ILE A 27 -11.10 -23.73 -47.68
C ILE A 27 -10.38 -22.48 -47.15
N LEU A 28 -10.15 -21.49 -48.01
CA LEU A 28 -9.52 -20.22 -47.63
C LEU A 28 -10.37 -19.46 -46.58
N VAL A 29 -11.69 -19.38 -46.79
CA VAL A 29 -12.61 -18.74 -45.85
C VAL A 29 -12.65 -19.47 -44.51
N ALA A 30 -12.61 -20.80 -44.50
CA ALA A 30 -12.60 -21.60 -43.27
C ALA A 30 -11.33 -21.36 -42.42
N ILE A 31 -10.15 -21.27 -43.05
CA ILE A 31 -8.88 -21.00 -42.36
C ILE A 31 -8.91 -19.59 -41.73
N ILE A 32 -9.39 -18.58 -42.46
CA ILE A 32 -9.50 -17.21 -41.94
C ILE A 32 -10.48 -17.16 -40.76
N ALA A 33 -11.65 -17.80 -40.88
CA ALA A 33 -12.64 -17.85 -39.82
C ALA A 33 -12.10 -18.53 -38.55
N ALA A 34 -11.37 -19.64 -38.69
CA ALA A 34 -10.69 -20.30 -37.58
C ALA A 34 -9.62 -19.40 -36.94
N GLY A 35 -8.82 -18.69 -37.75
CA GLY A 35 -7.83 -17.73 -37.27
C GLY A 35 -8.44 -16.60 -36.43
N VAL A 36 -9.56 -16.02 -36.89
CA VAL A 36 -10.28 -14.97 -36.15
C VAL A 36 -10.86 -15.51 -34.84
N ALA A 37 -11.42 -16.71 -34.85
CA ALA A 37 -11.97 -17.33 -33.64
C ALA A 37 -10.87 -17.59 -32.58
N VAL A 38 -9.71 -18.10 -33.01
CA VAL A 38 -8.55 -18.34 -32.13
C VAL A 38 -8.03 -17.01 -31.57
N ALA A 39 -7.84 -15.99 -32.41
CA ALA A 39 -7.40 -14.67 -31.95
C ALA A 39 -8.39 -14.05 -30.95
N GLY A 40 -9.69 -14.14 -31.22
CA GLY A 40 -10.73 -13.69 -30.30
C GLY A 40 -10.71 -14.42 -28.96
N TRP A 41 -10.50 -15.74 -28.96
CA TRP A 41 -10.35 -16.53 -27.74
C TRP A 41 -9.13 -16.11 -26.93
N PHE A 42 -7.98 -15.90 -27.57
CA PHE A 42 -6.75 -15.43 -26.91
C PHE A 42 -6.93 -14.04 -26.28
N VAL A 43 -7.55 -13.09 -27.01
CA VAL A 43 -7.83 -11.74 -26.49
C VAL A 43 -8.75 -11.81 -25.28
N ARG A 44 -9.83 -12.60 -25.35
CA ARG A 44 -10.77 -12.79 -24.23
C ARG A 44 -10.09 -13.44 -23.02
N PHE A 45 -9.23 -14.41 -23.25
CA PHE A 45 -8.47 -15.07 -22.18
C PHE A 45 -7.47 -14.10 -21.52
N ALA A 46 -6.74 -13.33 -22.32
CA ALA A 46 -5.83 -12.30 -21.83
C ALA A 46 -6.55 -11.22 -21.02
N LEU A 47 -7.70 -10.73 -21.52
CA LEU A 47 -8.57 -9.78 -20.80
C LEU A 47 -9.06 -10.34 -19.46
N LYS A 48 -9.53 -11.61 -19.45
CA LYS A 48 -9.98 -12.26 -18.20
C LYS A 48 -8.84 -12.38 -17.19
N ARG A 49 -7.65 -12.78 -17.63
CA ARG A 49 -6.47 -12.90 -16.76
C ARG A 49 -6.00 -11.54 -16.23
N TRP A 50 -6.09 -10.49 -17.06
CA TRP A 50 -5.72 -9.13 -16.66
C TRP A 50 -6.72 -8.51 -15.68
N SER A 51 -8.03 -8.67 -15.92
CA SER A 51 -9.07 -8.21 -14.99
C SER A 51 -8.93 -8.85 -13.60
N ALA A 52 -8.76 -10.17 -13.53
CA ALA A 52 -8.59 -10.87 -12.26
C ALA A 52 -7.31 -10.47 -11.50
N LYS A 53 -6.26 -10.01 -12.20
CA LYS A 53 -5.07 -9.46 -11.54
C LYS A 53 -5.39 -8.09 -10.94
N ARG A 54 -6.04 -7.21 -11.71
CA ARG A 54 -6.44 -5.88 -11.25
C ARG A 54 -7.36 -5.95 -10.03
N ASP A 55 -8.35 -6.84 -10.03
CA ASP A 55 -9.32 -6.92 -8.93
C ASP A 55 -8.63 -7.32 -7.61
N ARG A 56 -7.62 -8.20 -7.68
CA ARG A 56 -6.80 -8.54 -6.50
C ARG A 56 -5.97 -7.36 -6.02
N ASP A 57 -5.36 -6.63 -6.95
CA ASP A 57 -4.55 -5.46 -6.62
C ASP A 57 -5.41 -4.36 -5.95
N ILE A 58 -6.64 -4.15 -6.43
CA ILE A 58 -7.63 -3.22 -5.83
C ILE A 58 -8.03 -3.69 -4.42
N GLN A 59 -8.41 -4.96 -4.27
CA GLN A 59 -8.84 -5.50 -2.98
C GLN A 59 -7.73 -5.42 -1.92
N TYR A 60 -6.49 -5.68 -2.33
CA TYR A 60 -5.31 -5.55 -1.49
C TYR A 60 -5.07 -4.09 -1.06
N GLU A 61 -5.22 -3.15 -2.00
CA GLU A 61 -5.07 -1.73 -1.71
C GLU A 61 -6.13 -1.25 -0.70
N ASP A 62 -7.38 -1.70 -0.84
CA ASP A 62 -8.47 -1.36 0.07
C ASP A 62 -8.28 -1.96 1.47
N ALA A 63 -7.83 -3.21 1.57
CA ALA A 63 -7.52 -3.84 2.86
C ALA A 63 -6.38 -3.11 3.59
N SER A 64 -5.32 -2.74 2.85
CA SER A 64 -4.20 -1.98 3.41
C SER A 64 -4.64 -0.58 3.86
N LYS A 65 -5.49 0.11 3.10
CA LYS A 65 -6.08 1.41 3.48
C LYS A 65 -6.90 1.31 4.76
N GLY A 66 -7.69 0.24 4.93
CA GLY A 66 -8.47 0.00 6.15
C GLY A 66 -7.58 -0.11 7.40
N LEU A 67 -6.48 -0.87 7.31
CA LEU A 67 -5.53 -1.02 8.43
C LEU A 67 -4.80 0.28 8.74
N ILE A 68 -4.42 1.05 7.71
CA ILE A 68 -3.81 2.38 7.87
C ILE A 68 -4.81 3.33 8.56
N GLN A 69 -6.07 3.31 8.16
CA GLN A 69 -7.12 4.10 8.81
C GLN A 69 -7.28 3.73 10.29
N ASP A 70 -7.20 2.44 10.63
CA ASP A 70 -7.24 1.99 12.02
C ASP A 70 -6.03 2.51 12.82
N VAL A 71 -4.82 2.48 12.25
CA VAL A 71 -3.62 3.08 12.86
C VAL A 71 -3.82 4.57 13.13
N LEU A 72 -4.31 5.32 12.14
CA LEU A 72 -4.59 6.75 12.30
C LEU A 72 -5.61 6.99 13.42
N ARG A 73 -6.71 6.22 13.45
CA ARG A 73 -7.75 6.33 14.48
C ARG A 73 -7.22 6.03 15.88
N ILE A 74 -6.40 4.99 16.02
CA ILE A 74 -5.81 4.59 17.31
C ILE A 74 -4.87 5.66 17.85
N CYS A 75 -4.10 6.29 16.97
CA CYS A 75 -3.17 7.37 17.32
C CYS A 75 -3.84 8.75 17.42
N HIS A 76 -5.10 8.89 17.03
CA HIS A 76 -5.83 10.15 17.07
C HIS A 76 -6.35 10.46 18.49
N ARG A 77 -5.42 10.46 19.45
CA ARG A 77 -5.66 10.72 20.87
C ARG A 77 -5.00 12.03 21.26
N ARG A 78 -5.66 12.86 22.05
CA ARG A 78 -5.17 14.14 22.55
C ARG A 78 -3.79 14.01 23.20
N ALA A 79 -3.54 12.93 23.94
CA ALA A 79 -2.24 12.63 24.55
C ALA A 79 -1.04 12.68 23.58
N VAL A 80 -1.24 12.33 22.30
CA VAL A 80 -0.19 12.36 21.27
C VAL A 80 0.12 13.80 20.84
N TYR A 81 -0.88 14.68 20.83
CA TYR A 81 -0.76 16.04 20.32
C TYR A 81 -0.49 17.07 21.41
N THR A 82 -0.78 16.78 22.68
CA THR A 82 -0.54 17.75 23.77
C THR A 82 0.94 17.78 24.19
N ARG A 83 1.51 18.99 24.34
CA ARG A 83 2.84 19.20 24.95
C ARG A 83 2.90 18.67 26.38
N THR A 84 4.01 18.04 26.74
CA THR A 84 4.09 17.33 28.04
C THR A 84 3.94 18.27 29.24
N HIS A 85 4.47 19.50 29.16
CA HIS A 85 4.36 20.50 30.22
C HIS A 85 2.97 21.15 30.35
N ALA A 86 2.08 20.98 29.37
CA ALA A 86 0.73 21.54 29.41
C ALA A 86 -0.29 20.63 30.12
N GLN A 87 0.16 19.50 30.67
CA GLN A 87 -0.71 18.46 31.19
C GLN A 87 -0.82 18.52 32.71
N LEU A 88 -2.02 18.19 33.22
CA LEU A 88 -2.26 18.10 34.66
C LEU A 88 -2.16 16.67 35.19
N ASP A 89 -2.42 15.65 34.35
CA ASP A 89 -2.27 14.24 34.73
C ASP A 89 -1.35 13.49 33.77
N HIS A 90 -0.06 13.43 34.14
CA HIS A 90 0.95 12.67 33.39
C HIS A 90 0.66 11.16 33.37
N LYS A 91 0.08 10.60 34.44
CA LYS A 91 -0.22 9.17 34.53
C LYS A 91 -1.29 8.80 33.51
N ALA A 92 -2.34 9.62 33.37
CA ALA A 92 -3.35 9.46 32.34
C ALA A 92 -2.76 9.53 30.93
N MET A 93 -1.84 10.48 30.66
CA MET A 93 -1.14 10.57 29.38
C MET A 93 -0.38 9.28 29.06
N PHE A 94 0.54 8.85 29.94
CA PHE A 94 1.36 7.67 29.69
C PHE A 94 0.52 6.41 29.55
N SER A 95 -0.56 6.28 30.33
CA SER A 95 -1.48 5.16 30.18
C SER A 95 -2.18 5.18 28.81
N SER A 96 -2.62 6.34 28.33
CA SER A 96 -3.22 6.49 27.01
C SER A 96 -2.24 6.10 25.88
N LEU A 97 -0.99 6.59 25.97
CA LEU A 97 0.07 6.28 24.99
C LEU A 97 0.47 4.80 25.00
N ASN A 98 0.53 4.17 26.19
CA ASN A 98 0.80 2.74 26.29
C ASN A 98 -0.34 1.91 25.68
N SER A 99 -1.60 2.26 25.95
CA SER A 99 -2.75 1.61 25.29
C SER A 99 -2.70 1.74 23.77
N CYS A 100 -2.35 2.93 23.25
CA CYS A 100 -2.12 3.16 21.83
C CYS A 100 -1.04 2.21 21.28
N ARG A 101 0.12 2.12 21.93
CA ARG A 101 1.21 1.21 21.54
C ARG A 101 0.76 -0.25 21.46
N ILE A 102 0.06 -0.74 22.48
CA ILE A 102 -0.42 -2.13 22.55
C ILE A 102 -1.41 -2.44 21.41
N GLU A 103 -2.29 -1.48 21.06
CA GLU A 103 -3.21 -1.64 19.95
C GLU A 103 -2.48 -1.65 18.60
N LEU A 104 -1.50 -0.77 18.40
CA LEU A 104 -0.69 -0.73 17.18
C LEU A 104 0.07 -2.04 16.96
N GLN A 105 0.69 -2.61 18.00
CA GLN A 105 1.43 -3.87 17.90
C GLN A 105 0.58 -5.04 17.37
N LYS A 106 -0.75 -4.99 17.56
CA LYS A 106 -1.67 -6.01 17.03
C LYS A 106 -1.98 -5.84 15.54
N ILE A 107 -1.89 -4.60 15.03
CA ILE A 107 -2.31 -4.23 13.67
C ILE A 107 -1.11 -4.18 12.71
N VAL A 108 0.02 -3.63 13.15
CA VAL A 108 1.20 -3.39 12.30
C VAL A 108 1.70 -4.64 11.54
N PRO A 109 1.72 -5.86 12.11
CA PRO A 109 2.13 -7.06 11.38
C PRO A 109 1.21 -7.41 10.19
N ARG A 110 -0.01 -6.87 10.16
CA ARG A 110 -1.00 -7.12 9.10
C ARG A 110 -0.91 -6.12 7.95
N ILE A 111 -0.12 -5.05 8.10
CA ILE A 111 0.06 -4.04 7.06
C ILE A 111 1.02 -4.59 6.02
N GLU A 112 0.51 -4.86 4.83
CA GLU A 112 1.30 -5.50 3.78
C GLU A 112 2.11 -4.49 2.93
N ASN A 113 1.73 -3.20 2.95
CA ASN A 113 2.52 -2.14 2.33
C ASN A 113 3.78 -1.88 3.19
N PRO A 114 5.00 -2.17 2.68
CA PRO A 114 6.22 -2.13 3.49
C PRO A 114 6.54 -0.72 3.99
N LYS A 115 6.25 0.31 3.20
CA LYS A 115 6.48 1.70 3.59
C LYS A 115 5.52 2.14 4.70
N ALA A 116 4.25 1.74 4.61
CA ALA A 116 3.27 2.03 5.66
C ALA A 116 3.60 1.26 6.95
N GLN A 117 4.05 0.01 6.81
CA GLN A 117 4.50 -0.81 7.94
C GLN A 117 5.72 -0.19 8.64
N GLU A 118 6.73 0.24 7.89
CA GLU A 118 7.92 0.93 8.42
C GLU A 118 7.53 2.19 9.22
N LEU A 119 6.66 3.03 8.67
CA LEU A 119 6.16 4.22 9.35
C LEU A 119 5.43 3.87 10.66
N ALA A 120 4.61 2.81 10.66
CA ALA A 120 3.89 2.38 11.84
C ALA A 120 4.81 1.75 12.90
N VAL A 121 5.85 1.02 12.49
CA VAL A 121 6.91 0.53 13.38
C VAL A 121 7.68 1.70 14.00
N ASN A 122 7.99 2.75 13.22
CA ASN A 122 8.62 3.94 13.76
C ASN A 122 7.76 4.60 14.84
N ILE A 123 6.44 4.70 14.65
CA ILE A 123 5.51 5.21 15.67
C ILE A 123 5.61 4.39 16.96
N ILE A 124 5.61 3.05 16.87
CA ILE A 124 5.77 2.17 18.04
C ILE A 124 7.11 2.45 18.75
N GLY A 125 8.21 2.61 17.99
CA GLY A 125 9.52 2.94 18.55
C GLY A 125 9.56 4.27 19.30
N GLN A 126 8.89 5.30 18.76
CA GLN A 126 8.76 6.60 19.44
C GLN A 126 7.91 6.50 20.72
N LEU A 127 6.82 5.72 20.69
CA LEU A 127 6.01 5.46 21.89
C LEU A 127 6.80 4.72 22.99
N ASP A 128 7.68 3.79 22.61
CA ASP A 128 8.59 3.12 23.56
C ASP A 128 9.64 4.08 24.13
N THR A 129 10.15 5.00 23.32
CA THR A 129 11.06 6.06 23.79
C THR A 129 10.37 6.95 24.82
N ILE A 130 9.12 7.35 24.58
CA ILE A 130 8.33 8.14 25.53
C ILE A 130 8.17 7.40 26.86
N GLU A 131 7.90 6.09 26.84
CA GLU A 131 7.74 5.30 28.07
C GLU A 131 9.04 5.20 28.88
N ARG A 132 10.21 5.21 28.22
CA ARG A 132 11.52 5.16 28.89
C ARG A 132 12.01 6.51 29.39
N SER A 133 11.59 7.60 28.74
CA SER A 133 12.06 8.97 29.01
C SER A 133 11.06 9.78 29.84
N GLN A 134 10.39 9.18 30.83
CA GLN A 134 9.29 9.83 31.59
C GLN A 134 9.71 11.13 32.30
N GLU A 135 11.00 11.30 32.60
CA GLU A 135 11.56 12.47 33.27
C GLU A 135 12.10 13.54 32.30
N ASP A 136 12.28 13.21 31.02
CA ASP A 136 12.82 14.12 30.00
C ASP A 136 11.73 14.59 29.04
N PHE A 137 11.10 15.71 29.40
CA PHE A 137 10.01 16.30 28.63
C PHE A 137 10.41 16.75 27.23
N ASN A 138 11.67 17.16 27.02
CA ASN A 138 12.15 17.56 25.69
C ASN A 138 12.21 16.35 24.76
N THR A 139 12.73 15.22 25.25
CA THR A 139 12.75 13.96 24.50
C THR A 139 11.34 13.47 24.20
N ILE A 140 10.40 13.58 25.14
CA ILE A 140 8.99 13.21 24.92
C ILE A 140 8.35 14.08 23.83
N ASP A 141 8.52 15.40 23.90
CA ASP A 141 7.91 16.32 22.92
C ASP A 141 8.50 16.10 21.51
N GLN A 142 9.80 15.83 21.40
CA GLN A 142 10.44 15.46 20.12
C GLN A 142 9.92 14.12 19.57
N ALA A 143 9.74 13.11 20.42
CA ALA A 143 9.16 11.83 20.02
C ALA A 143 7.71 12.00 19.54
N LYS A 144 6.90 12.82 20.22
CA LYS A 144 5.53 13.14 19.79
C LYS A 144 5.51 13.85 18.42
N LEU A 145 6.37 14.82 18.19
CA LEU A 145 6.49 15.47 16.87
C LEU A 145 6.87 14.47 15.77
N SER A 146 7.76 13.53 16.07
CA SER A 146 8.16 12.47 15.15
C SER A 146 7.01 11.49 14.85
N ILE A 147 6.15 11.22 15.84
CA ILE A 147 4.90 10.46 15.66
C ILE A 147 3.95 11.23 14.73
N ILE A 148 3.74 12.53 14.97
CA ILE A 148 2.85 13.37 14.14
C ILE A 148 3.31 13.39 12.67
N ASP A 149 4.61 13.58 12.42
CA ASP A 149 5.17 13.53 11.07
C ASP A 149 4.97 12.16 10.40
N SER A 150 5.16 11.07 11.16
CA SER A 150 4.93 9.71 10.66
C SER A 150 3.46 9.47 10.31
N LEU A 151 2.53 9.96 11.13
CA LEU A 151 1.08 9.88 10.88
C LEU A 151 0.67 10.68 9.63
N LEU A 152 1.24 11.88 9.44
CA LEU A 152 1.01 12.68 8.23
C LEU A 152 1.54 12.00 6.96
N LYS A 153 2.69 11.32 7.04
CA LYS A 153 3.23 10.53 5.93
C LYS A 153 2.37 9.29 5.65
N LEU A 154 1.85 8.66 6.69
CA LEU A 154 1.00 7.48 6.59
C LEU A 154 -0.35 7.82 5.96
N SER A 155 -0.99 8.94 6.35
CA SER A 155 -2.23 9.41 5.73
C SER A 155 -2.06 9.75 4.25
N LYS A 156 -0.96 10.41 3.88
CA LYS A 156 -0.59 10.70 2.48
C LYS A 156 -0.37 9.42 1.67
N THR A 157 0.28 8.42 2.25
CA THR A 157 0.57 7.13 1.56
C THR A 157 -0.71 6.37 1.22
N ALA A 158 -1.72 6.44 2.08
CA ALA A 158 -3.03 5.83 1.86
C ALA A 158 -4.03 6.72 1.12
N ASN A 159 -3.65 7.96 0.80
CA ASN A 159 -4.54 9.00 0.25
C ASN A 159 -5.82 9.20 1.09
N LEU A 160 -5.68 9.14 2.42
CA LEU A 160 -6.81 9.32 3.34
C LEU A 160 -6.97 10.81 3.72
N PRO A 161 -8.18 11.38 3.66
CA PRO A 161 -8.44 12.76 4.06
C PRO A 161 -8.55 12.87 5.59
N PHE A 162 -7.43 12.68 6.29
CA PHE A 162 -7.37 12.78 7.74
C PHE A 162 -6.81 14.15 8.15
N ALA A 163 -7.61 14.94 8.87
CA ALA A 163 -7.18 16.23 9.40
C ALA A 163 -6.39 16.03 10.69
N LEU A 164 -5.06 16.13 10.60
CA LEU A 164 -4.16 16.01 11.75
C LEU A 164 -3.58 17.38 12.11
N PRO A 165 -3.48 17.70 13.42
CA PRO A 165 -2.67 18.83 13.86
C PRO A 165 -1.23 18.71 13.35
N LYS A 166 -0.66 19.82 12.88
CA LYS A 166 0.72 19.85 12.35
C LYS A 166 1.79 19.91 13.44
N GLY A 167 1.40 20.06 14.69
CA GLY A 167 2.31 20.25 15.81
C GLY A 167 1.61 19.99 17.14
N LEU A 168 2.33 20.29 18.22
CA LEU A 168 1.83 20.08 19.57
C LEU A 168 0.89 21.21 20.02
N THR A 169 -0.17 20.85 20.72
CA THR A 169 -1.16 21.75 21.32
C THR A 169 -0.95 21.89 22.83
N GLU A 170 -1.55 22.90 23.43
CA GLU A 170 -1.50 23.17 24.88
C GLU A 170 -2.81 22.77 25.58
N GLU A 171 -3.51 21.76 25.04
CA GLU A 171 -4.77 21.28 25.58
C GLU A 171 -4.59 20.55 26.91
N VAL A 172 -5.29 21.00 27.95
CA VAL A 172 -5.27 20.38 29.28
C VAL A 172 -6.29 19.23 29.34
N PHE A 173 -5.93 18.13 30.00
CA PHE A 173 -6.84 17.03 30.33
C PHE A 173 -6.57 16.50 31.74
N PHE A 174 -7.60 15.90 32.35
CA PHE A 174 -7.61 15.47 33.75
C PHE A 174 -7.81 13.96 33.93
N SER A 175 -8.22 13.25 32.89
CA SER A 175 -8.51 11.81 32.96
C SER A 175 -8.01 11.08 31.72
N ILE A 176 -7.94 9.75 31.82
CA ILE A 176 -7.56 8.88 30.70
C ILE A 176 -8.58 8.94 29.56
N GLU A 177 -9.86 9.10 29.88
CA GLU A 177 -10.94 9.28 28.90
C GLU A 177 -10.74 10.57 28.11
N ASP A 178 -10.37 11.66 28.79
CA ASP A 178 -10.05 12.93 28.14
C ASP A 178 -8.79 12.85 27.28
N ALA A 179 -7.76 12.13 27.76
CA ALA A 179 -6.52 11.90 27.03
C ALA A 179 -6.73 11.10 25.73
N ASN A 180 -7.75 10.22 25.71
CA ASN A 180 -8.13 9.40 24.56
C ASN A 180 -9.06 10.12 23.57
N LYS A 181 -9.63 11.28 23.92
CA LYS A 181 -10.45 12.07 22.98
C LYS A 181 -9.60 12.56 21.81
N PRO A 182 -10.21 12.84 20.65
CA PRO A 182 -9.51 13.50 19.56
C PRO A 182 -9.03 14.91 19.97
N PRO A 183 -7.91 15.40 19.40
CA PRO A 183 -7.49 16.79 19.58
C PRO A 183 -8.57 17.75 19.08
N THR A 184 -8.73 18.89 19.74
CA THR A 184 -9.58 19.96 19.23
C THR A 184 -8.79 20.79 18.21
N THR A 185 -9.23 20.73 16.95
CA THR A 185 -8.65 21.52 15.85
C THR A 185 -8.94 23.00 15.98
#